data_AF-A0A9W9V7S0-F1
#
_entry.id   AF-A0A9W9V7S0-F1
#
_cell.length_a   1.000
_cell.length_b   1.000
_cell.length_c   1.000
_cell.angle_alpha   90.00
_cell.angle_beta   90.00
_cell.angle_gamma   90.00
#
_symmetry.space_group_name_H-M   'P 1'
#
loop_
_entity.id
_entity.type
_entity.pdbx_description
1 polymer ?
#
loop_
_entity_poly.entity_id
_entity_poly.type
_entity_poly.pdbx_seq_one_letter_code
_entity_poly.pdbx_strand_id
1 'polypeptide(L)'
;MASPSSTSPNVECEELWLVQRRVPELCMLLYRPFLYLAIHQPPSWPHHTAIASYVENCLDGCIKGALQGVQRHRHHGTWYVNRVVFSYALMILAAVKSRCVNVPTTWRTAVHTAMAGLSFWGKEAPDLARGRVILERVLCDIEETDVETTGI
;
A
#
# COMPACT_ATOMS: atom_id res chain seq x y z
N MET A 1 -44.55 -13.62 17.94
CA MET A 1 -44.33 -13.35 16.50
C MET A 1 -43.06 -12.52 16.39
N ALA A 2 -41.95 -13.14 15.99
CA ALA A 2 -40.70 -12.44 15.73
C ALA A 2 -40.75 -11.85 14.32
N SER A 3 -40.60 -10.54 14.19
CA SER A 3 -40.48 -9.88 12.89
C SER A 3 -39.20 -10.35 12.19
N PRO A 4 -39.23 -10.70 10.90
CA PRO A 4 -38.00 -11.03 10.17
C PRO A 4 -37.12 -9.77 10.11
N SER A 5 -35.88 -9.89 10.58
CA SER A 5 -34.86 -8.86 10.46
C SER A 5 -34.64 -8.56 8.98
N SER A 6 -35.08 -7.39 8.54
CA SER A 6 -34.84 -6.86 7.21
C SER A 6 -33.38 -6.41 7.10
N THR A 7 -32.44 -7.35 7.05
CA THR A 7 -31.08 -7.04 6.63
C THR A 7 -31.18 -6.67 5.16
N SER A 8 -30.85 -5.42 4.82
CA SER A 8 -30.88 -5.00 3.42
C SER A 8 -29.81 -5.77 2.65
N PRO A 9 -30.10 -6.25 1.43
CA PRO A 9 -29.16 -7.08 0.66
C PRO A 9 -27.81 -6.38 0.37
N ASN A 10 -27.75 -5.06 0.49
CA ASN A 10 -26.51 -4.29 0.36
C ASN A 10 -25.57 -4.45 1.57
N VAL A 11 -26.09 -4.62 2.79
CA VAL A 11 -25.26 -4.73 4.00
C VAL A 11 -24.51 -6.06 4.03
N GLU A 12 -25.18 -7.16 3.64
CA GLU A 12 -24.53 -8.49 3.56
C GLU A 12 -23.41 -8.50 2.51
N CYS A 13 -23.60 -7.83 1.37
CA CYS A 13 -22.57 -7.66 0.36
C CYS A 13 -21.36 -6.83 0.85
N GLU A 14 -21.60 -5.75 1.60
CA GLU A 14 -20.52 -4.94 2.16
C GLU A 14 -19.71 -5.71 3.23
N GLU A 15 -20.37 -6.47 4.10
CA GLU A 15 -19.69 -7.28 5.12
C GLU A 15 -18.88 -8.42 4.51
N LEU A 16 -19.43 -9.14 3.52
CA LEU A 16 -18.70 -10.17 2.77
C LEU A 16 -17.50 -9.59 2.05
N TRP A 17 -17.65 -8.42 1.42
CA TRP A 17 -16.54 -7.73 0.76
C TRP A 17 -15.44 -7.34 1.76
N LEU A 18 -15.82 -6.85 2.95
CA LEU A 18 -14.87 -6.51 4.01
C LEU A 18 -14.10 -7.75 4.49
N VAL A 19 -14.78 -8.87 4.73
CA VAL A 19 -14.15 -10.13 5.16
C VAL A 19 -13.20 -10.67 4.09
N GLN A 20 -13.60 -10.65 2.81
CA GLN A 20 -12.75 -11.08 1.71
C GLN A 20 -11.49 -10.22 1.57
N ARG A 21 -11.56 -8.92 1.87
CA ARG A 21 -10.38 -8.04 1.88
C ARG A 21 -9.43 -8.28 3.05
N ARG A 22 -9.88 -8.90 4.15
CA ARG A 22 -9.02 -9.20 5.30
C ARG A 22 -7.98 -10.26 5.03
N VAL A 23 -8.30 -11.28 4.22
CA VAL A 23 -7.36 -12.38 3.96
C VAL A 23 -6.09 -11.88 3.25
N PRO A 24 -6.17 -11.12 2.13
CA PRO A 24 -4.98 -10.53 1.51
C PRO A 24 -4.21 -9.58 2.44
N GLU A 25 -4.94 -8.83 3.26
CA GLU A 25 -4.34 -7.91 4.24
C GLU A 25 -3.54 -8.66 5.31
N LEU A 26 -4.09 -9.73 5.88
CA LEU A 26 -3.39 -10.60 6.84
C LEU A 26 -2.17 -11.26 6.20
N CYS A 27 -2.28 -11.73 4.95
CA CYS A 27 -1.12 -12.25 4.22
C CYS A 27 -0.03 -11.18 4.06
N MET A 28 -0.40 -9.93 3.76
CA MET A 28 0.58 -8.83 3.67
C MET A 28 1.23 -8.51 5.02
N LEU A 29 0.52 -8.63 6.13
CA LEU A 29 1.12 -8.50 7.46
C LEU A 29 2.18 -9.57 7.73
N LEU A 30 1.98 -10.80 7.25
CA LEU A 30 2.98 -11.87 7.35
C LEU A 30 4.22 -11.60 6.50
N TYR A 31 4.07 -10.93 5.35
CA TYR A 31 5.20 -10.67 4.45
C TYR A 31 6.01 -9.41 4.79
N ARG A 32 5.42 -8.47 5.53
CA ARG A 32 6.07 -7.20 5.93
C ARG A 32 7.43 -7.34 6.62
N PRO A 33 7.64 -8.26 7.58
CA PRO A 33 8.95 -8.42 8.22
C PRO A 33 10.05 -8.79 7.23
N PHE A 34 9.73 -9.58 6.20
CA PHE A 34 10.70 -9.96 5.18
C PHE A 34 11.08 -8.78 4.29
N LEU A 35 10.11 -7.96 3.88
CA LEU A 35 10.42 -6.71 3.17
C LEU A 35 11.27 -5.79 4.04
N TYR A 36 10.94 -5.64 5.32
CA TYR A 36 11.73 -4.83 6.26
C TYR A 36 13.17 -5.32 6.35
N LEU A 37 13.40 -6.62 6.47
CA LEU A 37 14.75 -7.19 6.48
C LEU A 37 15.48 -6.92 5.16
N ALA A 38 14.85 -7.19 4.03
CA ALA A 38 15.47 -7.02 2.73
C ALA A 38 15.94 -5.58 2.45
N ILE A 39 15.18 -4.56 2.89
CA ILE A 39 15.53 -3.15 2.67
C ILE A 39 16.54 -2.57 3.68
N HIS A 40 16.77 -3.24 4.81
CA HIS A 40 17.70 -2.75 5.86
C HIS A 40 18.98 -3.58 5.98
N GLN A 41 19.03 -4.77 5.39
CA GLN A 41 20.21 -5.64 5.45
C GLN A 41 21.17 -5.33 4.29
N PRO A 42 22.50 -5.42 4.51
CA PRO A 42 23.48 -5.17 3.45
C PRO A 42 23.35 -6.23 2.33
N PRO A 43 23.82 -5.95 1.10
CA PRO A 43 23.78 -6.90 0.00
C PRO A 43 24.51 -8.23 0.28
N SER A 44 25.47 -8.22 1.22
CA SER A 44 26.22 -9.40 1.66
C SER A 44 25.44 -10.31 2.62
N TRP A 45 24.21 -9.97 2.99
CA TRP A 45 23.43 -10.76 3.94
C TRP A 45 22.98 -12.09 3.31
N PRO A 46 23.30 -13.25 3.92
CA PRO A 46 23.16 -14.56 3.27
C PRO A 46 21.69 -15.00 3.08
N HIS A 47 20.74 -14.35 3.74
CA HIS A 47 19.33 -14.77 3.72
C HIS A 47 18.49 -14.06 2.65
N HIS A 48 19.06 -13.16 1.84
CA HIS A 48 18.34 -12.48 0.76
C HIS A 48 17.61 -13.47 -0.15
N THR A 49 18.30 -14.53 -0.59
CA THR A 49 17.71 -15.58 -1.44
C THR A 49 16.60 -16.35 -0.72
N ALA A 50 16.75 -16.63 0.57
CA ALA A 50 15.78 -17.41 1.34
C ALA A 50 14.46 -16.67 1.55
N ILE A 51 14.48 -15.33 1.56
CA ILE A 51 13.28 -14.51 1.78
C ILE A 51 12.72 -13.88 0.51
N ALA A 52 13.38 -14.04 -0.63
CA ALA A 52 13.08 -13.33 -1.87
C ALA A 52 11.60 -13.44 -2.29
N SER A 53 11.03 -14.65 -2.26
CA SER A 53 9.63 -14.87 -2.63
C SER A 53 8.64 -14.16 -1.70
N TYR A 54 8.96 -14.04 -0.40
CA TYR A 54 8.12 -13.30 0.55
C TYR A 54 8.20 -11.79 0.32
N VAL A 55 9.39 -11.29 -0.02
CA VAL A 55 9.59 -9.88 -0.39
C VAL A 55 8.80 -9.54 -1.65
N GLU A 56 8.92 -10.37 -2.69
CA GLU A 56 8.18 -10.23 -3.94
C GLU A 56 6.68 -10.25 -3.70
N ASN A 57 6.16 -11.23 -2.96
CA ASN A 57 4.74 -11.31 -2.61
C ASN A 57 4.25 -10.09 -1.82
N CYS A 58 5.10 -9.54 -0.93
CA CYS A 58 4.79 -8.32 -0.20
C CYS A 58 4.63 -7.12 -1.14
N LEU A 59 5.60 -6.93 -2.05
CA LEU A 59 5.60 -5.82 -3.00
C LEU A 59 4.44 -5.93 -3.99
N ASP A 60 4.20 -7.13 -4.52
CA ASP A 60 3.07 -7.42 -5.40
C ASP A 60 1.74 -7.10 -4.74
N GLY A 61 1.56 -7.51 -3.48
CA GLY A 61 0.38 -7.19 -2.69
C GLY A 61 0.19 -5.69 -2.49
N CYS A 62 1.27 -4.98 -2.13
CA CYS A 62 1.23 -3.52 -1.96
C CYS A 62 0.88 -2.80 -3.26
N ILE A 63 1.48 -3.19 -4.38
CA ILE A 63 1.25 -2.60 -5.71
C ILE A 63 -0.19 -2.85 -6.14
N LYS A 64 -0.67 -4.10 -6.07
CA LYS A 64 -2.06 -4.44 -6.41
C LYS A 64 -3.04 -3.68 -5.51
N GLY A 65 -2.78 -3.61 -4.21
CA GLY A 65 -3.61 -2.88 -3.25
C GLY A 65 -3.66 -1.38 -3.51
N ALA A 66 -2.53 -0.76 -3.86
CA ALA A 66 -2.47 0.66 -4.21
C ALA A 66 -3.15 0.96 -5.56
N LEU A 67 -2.98 0.08 -6.56
CA LEU A 67 -3.61 0.22 -7.89
C LEU A 67 -5.13 0.03 -7.88
N GLN A 68 -5.66 -0.77 -6.95
CA GLN A 68 -7.12 -0.83 -6.73
C GLN A 68 -7.70 0.53 -6.34
N GLY A 69 -6.85 1.45 -5.89
CA GLY A 69 -7.24 2.80 -5.52
C GLY A 69 -8.16 2.83 -4.31
N VAL A 70 -8.71 4.01 -4.08
CA VAL A 70 -9.63 4.23 -2.97
C VAL A 70 -11.05 4.31 -3.52
N GLN A 71 -11.97 3.57 -2.89
CA GLN A 71 -13.40 3.66 -3.17
C GLN A 71 -13.87 5.10 -2.98
N ARG A 72 -14.69 5.59 -3.92
CA ARG A 72 -15.25 6.96 -3.88
C ARG A 72 -16.56 7.06 -3.14
N HIS A 73 -17.20 5.92 -2.82
CA HIS A 73 -18.34 5.89 -1.92
C HIS A 73 -17.85 5.79 -0.48
N ARG A 74 -18.50 6.55 0.41
CA ARG A 74 -18.19 6.52 1.84
C ARG A 74 -18.87 5.31 2.48
N HIS A 75 -18.12 4.55 3.25
CA HIS A 75 -18.59 3.41 4.04
C HIS A 75 -17.83 3.37 5.37
N HIS A 76 -18.26 2.54 6.33
CA HIS A 76 -17.68 2.50 7.68
C HIS A 76 -16.17 2.18 7.73
N GLY A 77 -15.64 1.58 6.67
CA GLY A 77 -14.23 1.23 6.52
C GLY A 77 -13.39 2.22 5.70
N THR A 78 -13.97 3.30 5.17
CA THR A 78 -13.27 4.17 4.19
C THR A 78 -11.94 4.69 4.73
N TRP A 79 -11.89 5.24 5.95
CA TRP A 79 -10.65 5.77 6.53
C TRP A 79 -9.60 4.70 6.77
N TYR A 80 -10.03 3.51 7.19
CA TYR A 80 -9.14 2.37 7.39
C TYR A 80 -8.47 1.96 6.07
N VAL A 81 -9.26 1.75 5.01
CA VAL A 81 -8.77 1.36 3.69
C VAL A 81 -7.79 2.40 3.13
N ASN A 82 -8.08 3.69 3.30
CA ASN A 82 -7.17 4.76 2.88
C ASN A 82 -5.81 4.70 3.60
N ARG A 83 -5.80 4.46 4.92
CA ARG A 83 -4.55 4.35 5.71
C ARG A 83 -3.75 3.10 5.33
N VAL A 84 -4.43 2.03 4.97
CA VAL A 84 -3.82 0.81 4.45
C VAL A 84 -3.15 1.09 3.09
N VAL A 85 -3.85 1.77 2.17
CA VAL A 85 -3.30 2.20 0.88
C VAL A 85 -2.11 3.15 1.05
N PHE A 86 -2.19 4.10 1.99
CA PHE A 86 -1.05 4.96 2.36
C PHE A 86 0.16 4.13 2.83
N SER A 87 -0.08 3.10 3.64
CA SER A 87 0.98 2.19 4.10
C SER A 87 1.61 1.40 2.95
N TYR A 88 0.81 0.92 1.98
CA TYR A 88 1.35 0.25 0.79
C TYR A 88 2.24 1.18 -0.03
N ALA A 89 1.82 2.43 -0.26
CA ALA A 89 2.62 3.41 -0.98
C ALA A 89 3.96 3.69 -0.26
N LEU A 90 3.96 3.83 1.07
CA LEU A 90 5.20 4.00 1.83
C LEU A 90 6.13 2.79 1.72
N MET A 91 5.59 1.56 1.77
CA MET A 91 6.39 0.34 1.64
C MET A 91 7.01 0.22 0.24
N ILE A 92 6.26 0.58 -0.80
CA ILE A 92 6.77 0.64 -2.18
C ILE A 92 7.91 1.67 -2.27
N LEU A 93 7.71 2.89 -1.78
CA LEU A 93 8.74 3.94 -1.82
C LEU A 93 9.97 3.56 -1.00
N ALA A 94 9.81 2.94 0.16
CA ALA A 94 10.93 2.45 0.96
C ALA A 94 11.75 1.38 0.22
N ALA A 95 11.07 0.45 -0.47
CA ALA A 95 11.72 -0.55 -1.30
C ALA A 95 12.52 0.07 -2.45
N VAL A 96 11.92 1.02 -3.18
CA VAL A 96 12.61 1.76 -4.25
C VAL A 96 13.82 2.51 -3.70
N LYS A 97 13.64 3.28 -2.61
CA LYS A 97 14.69 4.07 -1.99
C LYS A 97 15.86 3.23 -1.50
N SER A 98 15.60 2.00 -1.03
CA SER A 98 16.66 1.11 -0.54
C SER A 98 17.63 0.64 -1.62
N ARG A 99 17.17 0.52 -2.88
CA ARG A 99 17.92 -0.12 -3.98
C ARG A 99 18.39 -1.56 -3.68
N CYS A 100 17.88 -2.18 -2.62
CA CYS A 100 18.25 -3.54 -2.19
C CYS A 100 17.35 -4.63 -2.76
N VAL A 101 16.19 -4.26 -3.30
CA VAL A 101 15.18 -5.20 -3.80
C VAL A 101 14.71 -4.80 -5.19
N ASN A 102 14.33 -5.78 -5.99
CA ASN A 102 13.72 -5.53 -7.30
C ASN A 102 12.27 -5.07 -7.11
N VAL A 103 11.93 -3.90 -7.62
CA VAL A 103 10.57 -3.34 -7.53
C VAL A 103 9.93 -3.35 -8.92
N PRO A 104 8.71 -3.90 -9.08
CA PRO A 104 8.03 -3.91 -10.37
C PRO A 104 7.86 -2.51 -10.99
N THR A 105 8.03 -2.37 -12.29
CA THR A 105 8.04 -1.07 -13.01
C THR A 105 6.76 -0.25 -12.87
N THR A 106 5.64 -0.88 -12.53
CA THR A 106 4.33 -0.24 -12.29
C THR A 106 4.25 0.52 -10.95
N TRP A 107 5.31 0.50 -10.15
CA TRP A 107 5.33 1.10 -8.81
C TRP A 107 4.98 2.59 -8.82
N ARG A 108 5.45 3.38 -9.80
CA ARG A 108 5.13 4.82 -9.89
C ARG A 108 3.63 5.03 -10.05
N THR A 109 3.02 4.30 -10.97
CA THR A 109 1.57 4.33 -11.20
C THR A 109 0.80 3.95 -9.94
N ALA A 110 1.26 2.95 -9.19
CA ALA A 110 0.64 2.54 -7.93
C ALA A 110 0.70 3.65 -6.86
N VAL A 111 1.86 4.29 -6.69
CA VAL A 111 2.03 5.41 -5.74
C VAL A 111 1.16 6.61 -6.14
N HIS A 112 1.15 7.00 -7.42
CA HIS A 112 0.31 8.10 -7.90
C HIS A 112 -1.19 7.81 -7.73
N THR A 113 -1.60 6.55 -7.94
CA THR A 113 -3.00 6.13 -7.72
C THR A 113 -3.38 6.24 -6.24
N ALA A 114 -2.49 5.82 -5.33
CA ALA A 114 -2.67 6.00 -3.90
C ALA A 114 -2.78 7.48 -3.52
N MET A 115 -1.88 8.34 -4.02
CA MET A 115 -1.91 9.79 -3.79
C MET A 115 -3.21 10.43 -4.29
N ALA A 116 -3.73 10.01 -5.45
CA ALA A 116 -5.00 10.48 -5.99
C ALA A 116 -6.17 10.12 -5.07
N GLY A 117 -6.18 8.89 -4.53
CA GLY A 117 -7.17 8.43 -3.55
C GLY A 117 -7.14 9.22 -2.24
N LEU A 118 -5.94 9.44 -1.68
CA LEU A 118 -5.77 10.26 -0.48
C LEU A 118 -6.19 11.72 -0.71
N SER A 119 -5.92 12.26 -1.90
CA SER A 119 -6.34 13.60 -2.29
C SER A 119 -7.86 13.76 -2.34
N PHE A 120 -8.57 12.75 -2.83
CA PHE A 120 -10.03 12.76 -2.96
C PHE A 120 -10.69 12.90 -1.57
N TRP A 121 -10.24 12.10 -0.59
CA TRP A 121 -10.79 12.10 0.76
C TRP A 121 -10.19 13.15 1.71
N GLY A 122 -9.15 13.86 1.28
CA GLY A 122 -8.37 14.76 2.15
C GLY A 122 -9.18 15.90 2.80
N LYS A 123 -10.30 16.31 2.19
CA LYS A 123 -11.21 17.31 2.79
C LYS A 123 -12.02 16.75 3.96
N GLU A 124 -12.31 15.47 3.96
CA GLU A 124 -13.09 14.80 5.02
C GLU A 124 -12.20 14.20 6.10
N ALA A 125 -10.95 13.85 5.76
CA ALA A 125 -9.98 13.27 6.66
C ALA A 125 -8.62 13.98 6.49
N PRO A 126 -8.32 14.99 7.33
CA PRO A 126 -7.10 15.81 7.21
C PRO A 126 -5.79 15.00 7.30
N ASP A 127 -5.79 13.86 8.00
CA ASP A 127 -4.66 12.94 8.06
C ASP A 127 -4.32 12.37 6.67
N LEU A 128 -5.32 12.13 5.81
CA LEU A 128 -5.10 11.64 4.44
C LEU A 128 -4.50 12.72 3.54
N ALA A 129 -4.95 13.97 3.69
CA ALA A 129 -4.33 15.12 3.00
C ALA A 129 -2.84 15.24 3.37
N ARG A 130 -2.51 15.09 4.67
CA ARG A 130 -1.13 15.07 5.14
C ARG A 130 -0.35 13.86 4.61
N GLY A 131 -0.98 12.69 4.58
CA GLY A 131 -0.40 11.47 4.01
C GLY A 131 0.01 11.65 2.56
N ARG A 132 -0.83 12.28 1.72
CA ARG A 132 -0.48 12.61 0.33
C ARG A 132 0.80 13.46 0.26
N VAL A 133 0.90 14.52 1.05
CA VAL A 133 2.07 15.42 1.06
C VAL A 133 3.34 14.66 1.47
N ILE A 134 3.24 13.72 2.40
CA ILE A 134 4.38 12.87 2.79
C ILE A 134 4.83 11.99 1.62
N LEU A 135 3.90 11.33 0.92
CA LEU A 135 4.23 10.51 -0.25
C LEU A 135 4.89 11.33 -1.36
N GLU A 136 4.38 12.54 -1.61
CA GLU A 136 4.92 13.47 -2.62
C GLU A 136 6.37 13.84 -2.30
N ARG A 137 6.67 14.20 -1.05
CA ARG A 137 8.04 14.52 -0.62
C ARG A 137 8.99 13.35 -0.80
N VAL A 138 8.61 12.16 -0.33
CA VAL A 138 9.47 10.97 -0.44
C VAL A 138 9.70 10.59 -1.91
N LEU A 139 8.70 10.77 -2.78
CA LEU A 139 8.85 10.53 -4.21
C LEU A 139 9.82 11.53 -4.85
N CYS A 140 9.71 12.82 -4.56
CA CYS A 140 10.65 13.84 -5.03
C CYS A 140 12.08 13.53 -4.58
N ASP A 141 12.29 13.18 -3.30
CA ASP A 141 13.61 12.80 -2.79
C ASP A 141 14.24 11.64 -3.60
N ILE A 142 13.43 10.63 -3.95
CA ILE A 142 13.88 9.47 -4.74
C ILE A 142 14.27 9.90 -6.16
N GLU A 143 13.44 10.74 -6.79
CA GLU A 143 13.67 11.23 -8.15
C GLU A 143 14.91 12.12 -8.25
N GLU A 144 15.17 12.96 -7.26
CA GLU A 144 16.39 13.78 -7.17
C GLU A 144 17.64 12.89 -7.04
N THR A 145 17.59 11.87 -6.17
CA THR A 145 18.71 10.93 -5.97
C THR A 145 19.01 10.12 -7.25
N ASP A 146 17.99 9.81 -8.05
CA ASP A 146 18.17 9.10 -9.33
C ASP A 146 18.85 9.99 -10.38
N VAL A 147 18.55 11.29 -10.42
CA VAL A 147 19.21 12.26 -11.33
C VAL A 147 20.70 12.39 -11.01
N GLU A 148 21.06 12.51 -9.72
CA GLU A 148 22.46 12.58 -9.28
C GLU A 148 23.25 11.31 -9.64
N THR A 149 22.60 10.15 -9.60
CA THR A 149 23.25 8.87 -9.92
C THR A 149 23.45 8.67 -11.43
N THR A 150 22.63 9.30 -12.27
CA THR A 150 22.66 9.14 -13.75
C THR A 150 23.47 10.24 -14.45
N GLY A 151 23.92 11.27 -13.71
CA GLY A 151 24.65 12.44 -14.23
C GLY A 151 26.17 12.30 -14.32
N ILE A 152 26.72 11.08 -14.38
CA ILE A 152 28.16 10.79 -14.57
C ILE A 152 28.38 10.06 -15.89
#